data_AF-A0A173W8E0-F1
#
_entry.id   AF-A0A173W8E0-F1
#
_cell.length_a   1.000
_cell.length_b   1.000
_cell.length_c   1.000
_cell.angle_alpha   90.00
_cell.angle_beta   90.00
_cell.angle_gamma   90.00
#
_symmetry.space_group_name_H-M   'P 1'
#
loop_
_entity.id
_entity.type
_entity.pdbx_description
1 polymer ?
#
loop_
_entity_poly.entity_id
_entity_poly.type
_entity_poly.pdbx_seq_one_letter_code
_entity_poly.pdbx_strand_id
1 'polypeptide(L)'
;MYEPQFRCRSNGVPILSHEDIESDAEMFIRDFDPDVLNNPKEVNIEEFAEFYLGLTPEYNNLTHCGLILGRMVFNDSNKVPVYDADAKRAEYIFAGRGTVMIDNTLLTDEHRFRSTMGHESGHWIYQQSYFYRDPNQLVLFDNLEQTSTACRKTDIEGGEAAQSNGRKQLCSDHDWLEHQAKYFSAAILMPRTAMRQVCGDKELRKRLREEFPGFELEMLAAEVAEIFNVSSESAKIRIKQLGFDFAKSPVKQKTLFTIGYPSGVISL
;
A
#
# COMPACT_ATOMS: atom_id res chain seq x y z
N MET A 1 2.41 -21.07 10.92
CA MET A 1 2.04 -19.81 10.28
C MET A 1 1.20 -19.05 11.28
N TYR A 2 1.58 -17.82 11.58
CA TYR A 2 0.78 -16.91 12.39
C TYR A 2 -0.62 -16.73 11.78
N GLU A 3 -1.65 -16.77 12.62
CA GLU A 3 -3.04 -16.53 12.23
C GLU A 3 -3.59 -15.35 13.05
N PRO A 4 -3.91 -14.20 12.41
CA PRO A 4 -4.41 -13.03 13.12
C PRO A 4 -5.83 -13.28 13.64
N GLN A 5 -6.10 -12.77 14.84
CA GLN A 5 -7.42 -12.88 15.46
C GLN A 5 -8.07 -11.51 15.57
N PHE A 6 -9.21 -11.34 14.92
CA PHE A 6 -9.98 -10.09 14.94
C PHE A 6 -11.48 -10.37 14.92
N ARG A 7 -12.24 -9.34 15.29
CA ARG A 7 -13.70 -9.38 15.22
C ARG A 7 -14.16 -8.84 13.88
N CYS A 8 -15.31 -9.30 13.41
CA CYS A 8 -15.97 -8.74 12.23
C CYS A 8 -17.28 -8.04 12.62
N ARG A 9 -17.68 -7.06 11.81
CA ARG A 9 -19.03 -6.51 11.80
C ARG A 9 -20.02 -7.60 11.34
N SER A 10 -21.32 -7.37 11.54
CA SER A 10 -22.37 -8.32 11.12
C SER A 10 -22.39 -8.60 9.60
N ASN A 11 -21.86 -7.69 8.79
CA ASN A 11 -21.70 -7.82 7.34
C ASN A 11 -20.35 -8.45 6.92
N GLY A 12 -19.55 -8.97 7.86
CA GLY A 12 -18.29 -9.65 7.57
C GLY A 12 -17.05 -8.76 7.45
N VAL A 13 -17.19 -7.43 7.54
CA VAL A 13 -16.05 -6.50 7.48
C VAL A 13 -15.19 -6.61 8.74
N PRO A 14 -13.87 -6.83 8.63
CA PRO A 14 -12.96 -6.88 9.78
C PRO A 14 -12.93 -5.57 10.56
N ILE A 15 -12.85 -5.67 11.89
CA ILE A 15 -12.70 -4.55 12.81
C ILE A 15 -11.25 -4.54 13.29
N LEU A 16 -10.41 -3.81 12.57
CA LEU A 16 -8.98 -3.68 12.83
C LEU A 16 -8.61 -2.20 13.03
N SER A 17 -7.89 -1.93 14.12
CA SER A 17 -7.20 -0.67 14.31
C SER A 17 -5.84 -0.69 13.61
N HIS A 18 -5.20 0.47 13.48
CA HIS A 18 -3.82 0.55 13.01
C HIS A 18 -2.86 -0.26 13.88
N GLU A 19 -3.04 -0.24 15.21
CA GLU A 19 -2.17 -1.01 16.13
C GLU A 19 -2.33 -2.52 15.98
N ASP A 20 -3.55 -2.99 15.68
CA ASP A 20 -3.79 -4.41 15.41
C ASP A 20 -3.00 -4.84 14.17
N ILE A 21 -3.09 -4.06 13.08
CA ILE A 21 -2.37 -4.34 11.83
C ILE A 21 -0.84 -4.24 12.01
N GLU A 22 -0.35 -3.28 12.80
CA GLU A 22 1.08 -3.20 13.16
C GLU A 22 1.57 -4.45 13.88
N SER A 23 0.78 -4.93 14.85
CA SER A 23 1.11 -6.10 15.64
C SER A 23 1.10 -7.35 14.76
N ASP A 24 0.08 -7.51 13.91
CA ASP A 24 -0.03 -8.61 12.96
C ASP A 24 1.14 -8.62 11.98
N ALA A 25 1.47 -7.49 11.36
CA ALA A 25 2.60 -7.39 10.43
C ALA A 25 3.93 -7.80 11.09
N GLU A 26 4.21 -7.36 12.31
CA GLU A 26 5.41 -7.80 13.03
C GLU A 26 5.38 -9.29 13.38
N MET A 27 4.21 -9.86 13.72
CA MET A 27 4.07 -11.29 13.97
C MET A 27 4.30 -12.12 12.71
N PHE A 28 3.79 -11.68 11.57
CA PHE A 28 4.07 -12.29 10.27
C PHE A 28 5.56 -12.26 9.93
N ILE A 29 6.23 -11.12 10.12
CA ILE A 29 7.68 -11.02 9.90
C ILE A 29 8.46 -11.92 10.87
N ARG A 30 8.06 -12.03 12.15
CA ARG A 30 8.73 -12.93 13.11
C ARG A 30 8.69 -14.39 12.67
N ASP A 31 7.58 -14.83 12.09
CA ASP A 31 7.41 -16.19 11.60
C ASP A 31 8.11 -16.41 10.24
N PHE A 32 8.12 -15.40 9.35
CA PHE A 32 8.65 -15.50 7.99
C PHE A 32 10.15 -15.21 7.89
N ASP A 33 10.58 -14.01 8.28
CA ASP A 33 11.98 -13.58 8.28
C ASP A 33 12.25 -12.65 9.47
N PRO A 34 12.51 -13.20 10.67
CA PRO A 34 12.70 -12.41 11.89
C PRO A 34 13.94 -11.50 11.83
N ASP A 35 14.87 -11.76 10.91
CA ASP A 35 16.08 -10.97 10.73
C ASP A 35 15.73 -9.53 10.34
N VAL A 36 14.68 -9.31 9.52
CA VAL A 36 14.20 -7.98 9.09
C VAL A 36 13.95 -7.04 10.27
N LEU A 37 13.50 -7.57 11.42
CA LEU A 37 13.19 -6.75 12.60
C LEU A 37 14.43 -6.26 13.34
N ASN A 38 15.55 -6.98 13.23
CA ASN A 38 16.80 -6.67 13.94
C ASN A 38 17.87 -6.07 13.01
N ASN A 39 17.80 -6.41 11.73
CA ASN A 39 18.66 -5.95 10.65
C ASN A 39 17.74 -5.39 9.56
N PRO A 40 17.41 -4.08 9.60
CA PRO A 40 16.51 -3.45 8.64
C PRO A 40 16.99 -3.71 7.21
N LYS A 41 16.14 -4.39 6.45
CA LYS A 41 16.36 -4.77 5.05
C LYS A 41 15.01 -4.94 4.37
N GLU A 42 15.02 -5.05 3.05
CA GLU A 42 13.83 -5.37 2.30
C GLU A 42 13.25 -6.75 2.66
N VAL A 43 11.92 -6.83 2.70
CA VAL A 43 11.20 -8.11 2.81
C VAL A 43 11.06 -8.71 1.40
N ASN A 44 11.32 -10.01 1.25
CA ASN A 44 10.98 -10.72 0.02
C ASN A 44 9.45 -10.96 -0.01
N ILE A 45 8.73 -9.99 -0.57
CA ILE A 45 7.27 -9.96 -0.53
C ILE A 45 6.63 -11.01 -1.46
N GLU A 46 7.33 -11.42 -2.51
CA GLU A 46 6.87 -12.49 -3.41
C GLU A 46 6.95 -13.84 -2.69
N GLU A 47 8.08 -14.16 -2.05
CA GLU A 47 8.20 -15.38 -1.24
C GLU A 47 7.25 -15.37 -0.04
N PHE A 48 7.01 -14.21 0.56
CA PHE A 48 6.00 -14.06 1.61
C PHE A 48 4.59 -14.43 1.10
N ALA A 49 4.20 -13.93 -0.08
CA ALA A 49 2.91 -14.24 -0.66
C ALA A 49 2.82 -15.72 -1.09
N GLU A 50 3.77 -16.20 -1.88
CA GLU A 50 3.73 -17.53 -2.49
C GLU A 50 3.95 -18.64 -1.47
N PHE A 51 5.05 -18.60 -0.71
CA PHE A 51 5.45 -19.70 0.14
C PHE A 51 4.94 -19.57 1.56
N TYR A 52 4.94 -18.36 2.11
CA TYR A 52 4.47 -18.16 3.48
C TYR A 52 2.94 -18.10 3.56
N LEU A 53 2.25 -17.36 2.69
CA LEU A 53 0.77 -17.32 2.69
C LEU A 53 0.12 -18.43 1.84
N GLY A 54 0.88 -19.14 1.00
CA GLY A 54 0.37 -20.18 0.12
C GLY A 54 -0.45 -19.65 -1.06
N LEU A 55 -0.18 -18.41 -1.48
CA LEU A 55 -0.86 -17.78 -2.61
C LEU A 55 -0.25 -18.22 -3.94
N THR A 56 -0.96 -17.98 -5.03
CA THR A 56 -0.48 -18.24 -6.40
C THR A 56 -0.37 -16.92 -7.15
N PRO A 57 0.83 -16.33 -7.28
CA PRO A 57 1.04 -15.17 -8.12
C PRO A 57 0.80 -15.50 -9.60
N GLU A 58 -0.01 -14.71 -10.28
CA GLU A 58 -0.23 -14.78 -11.73
C GLU A 58 -0.05 -13.40 -12.37
N TYR A 59 0.67 -13.35 -13.48
CA TYR A 59 0.99 -12.09 -14.18
C TYR A 59 0.18 -11.98 -15.47
N ASN A 60 -0.66 -10.96 -15.57
CA ASN A 60 -1.57 -10.75 -16.71
C ASN A 60 -1.69 -9.26 -17.05
N ASN A 61 -2.25 -8.92 -18.20
CA ASN A 61 -2.72 -7.56 -18.43
C ASN A 61 -4.12 -7.43 -17.82
N LEU A 62 -4.28 -6.79 -16.67
CA LEU A 62 -5.57 -6.70 -15.98
C LEU A 62 -6.49 -5.70 -16.69
N THR A 63 -5.91 -4.68 -17.31
CA THR A 63 -6.62 -3.69 -18.12
C THR A 63 -5.77 -3.25 -19.31
N HIS A 64 -6.40 -2.69 -20.34
CA HIS A 64 -5.70 -2.17 -21.53
C HIS A 64 -4.74 -0.99 -21.24
N CYS A 65 -4.87 -0.33 -20.09
CA CYS A 65 -4.15 0.90 -19.73
C CYS A 65 -3.42 0.85 -18.38
N GLY A 66 -3.38 -0.31 -17.72
CA GLY A 66 -2.76 -0.43 -16.39
C GLY A 66 -3.49 0.34 -15.29
N LEU A 67 -4.82 0.45 -15.39
CA LEU A 67 -5.65 1.11 -14.36
C LEU A 67 -5.76 0.24 -13.10
N ILE A 68 -5.89 -1.07 -13.28
CA ILE A 68 -5.88 -2.05 -12.20
C ILE A 68 -4.49 -2.66 -12.17
N LEU A 69 -3.86 -2.61 -11.00
CA LEU A 69 -2.50 -3.08 -10.77
C LEU A 69 -2.46 -4.47 -10.12
N GLY A 70 -3.46 -4.76 -9.28
CA GLY A 70 -3.58 -6.02 -8.56
C GLY A 70 -5.03 -6.47 -8.42
N ARG A 71 -5.23 -7.77 -8.25
CA ARG A 71 -6.53 -8.38 -7.94
C ARG A 71 -6.34 -9.65 -7.11
N MET A 72 -6.98 -9.71 -5.94
CA MET A 72 -7.07 -10.92 -5.14
C MET A 72 -8.31 -11.73 -5.51
N VAL A 73 -8.11 -13.02 -5.83
CA VAL A 73 -9.17 -13.99 -6.12
C VAL A 73 -9.54 -14.77 -4.87
N PHE A 74 -10.77 -14.61 -4.38
CA PHE A 74 -11.25 -15.27 -3.16
C PHE A 74 -12.06 -16.54 -3.42
N ASN A 75 -12.51 -16.76 -4.65
CA ASN A 75 -13.33 -17.90 -5.04
C ASN A 75 -12.91 -18.37 -6.44
N ASP A 76 -12.94 -19.67 -6.67
CA ASP A 76 -12.70 -20.25 -8.00
C ASP A 76 -13.67 -19.61 -9.01
N SER A 77 -13.14 -19.09 -10.11
CA SER A 77 -13.94 -18.40 -11.11
C SER A 77 -13.38 -18.58 -12.51
N ASN A 78 -14.24 -18.93 -13.46
CA ASN A 78 -13.95 -18.93 -14.90
C ASN A 78 -14.22 -17.57 -15.56
N LYS A 79 -14.50 -16.53 -14.77
CA LYS A 79 -14.98 -15.22 -15.24
C LYS A 79 -14.09 -14.09 -14.76
N VAL A 80 -12.79 -14.33 -14.62
CA VAL A 80 -11.86 -13.28 -14.20
C VAL A 80 -11.39 -12.49 -15.43
N PRO A 81 -11.68 -11.17 -15.52
CA PRO A 81 -11.40 -10.39 -16.72
C PRO A 81 -9.91 -10.06 -16.84
N VAL A 82 -9.36 -10.29 -18.03
CA VAL A 82 -8.02 -9.86 -18.46
C VAL A 82 -8.10 -9.21 -19.84
N TYR A 83 -7.06 -8.49 -20.23
CA TYR A 83 -6.94 -7.86 -21.54
C TYR A 83 -5.99 -8.65 -22.44
N ASP A 84 -6.52 -9.17 -23.54
CA ASP A 84 -5.71 -9.73 -24.62
C ASP A 84 -5.23 -8.57 -25.51
N ALA A 85 -3.92 -8.33 -25.49
CA ALA A 85 -3.28 -7.27 -26.26
C ALA A 85 -3.22 -7.57 -27.76
N ASP A 86 -3.16 -8.84 -28.14
CA ASP A 86 -3.11 -9.28 -29.54
C ASP A 86 -4.50 -9.14 -30.18
N ALA A 87 -5.53 -9.66 -29.52
CA ALA A 87 -6.91 -9.53 -29.97
C ALA A 87 -7.56 -8.17 -29.66
N LYS A 88 -6.89 -7.32 -28.87
CA LYS A 88 -7.34 -6.00 -28.41
C LYS A 88 -8.71 -6.00 -27.75
N ARG A 89 -9.02 -7.03 -26.97
CA ARG A 89 -10.32 -7.18 -26.30
C ARG A 89 -10.17 -7.76 -24.90
N ALA A 90 -11.21 -7.57 -24.08
CA ALA A 90 -11.30 -8.27 -22.81
C ALA A 90 -11.60 -9.75 -23.05
N GLU A 91 -10.96 -10.60 -22.26
CA GLU A 91 -11.21 -12.04 -22.16
C GLU A 91 -11.47 -12.43 -20.72
N TYR A 92 -12.08 -13.60 -20.54
CA TYR A 92 -12.26 -14.20 -19.23
C TYR A 92 -11.37 -15.44 -19.11
N ILE A 93 -10.59 -15.50 -18.04
CA ILE A 93 -9.78 -16.66 -17.71
C ILE A 93 -10.29 -17.32 -16.42
N PHE A 94 -9.84 -18.54 -16.21
CA PHE A 94 -9.96 -19.21 -14.93
C PHE A 94 -8.88 -18.71 -13.98
N ALA A 95 -9.27 -18.42 -12.73
CA ALA A 95 -8.35 -18.26 -11.61
C ALA A 95 -8.93 -18.96 -10.39
N GLY A 96 -8.05 -19.66 -9.65
CA GLY A 96 -8.41 -20.35 -8.42
C GLY A 96 -8.47 -19.41 -7.22
N ARG A 97 -9.16 -19.83 -6.16
CA ARG A 97 -9.06 -19.18 -4.86
C ARG A 97 -7.59 -19.14 -4.41
N GLY A 98 -7.15 -17.96 -3.97
CA GLY A 98 -5.77 -17.74 -3.57
C GLY A 98 -4.84 -17.28 -4.71
N THR A 99 -5.36 -17.10 -5.92
CA THR A 99 -4.60 -16.47 -7.01
C THR A 99 -4.49 -14.96 -6.82
N VAL A 100 -3.27 -14.44 -6.69
CA VAL A 100 -2.94 -13.01 -6.69
C VAL A 100 -2.59 -12.61 -8.11
N MET A 101 -3.47 -11.87 -8.76
CA MET A 101 -3.20 -11.39 -10.11
C MET A 101 -2.49 -10.05 -10.07
N ILE A 102 -1.38 -9.94 -10.79
CA ILE A 102 -0.54 -8.75 -10.89
C ILE A 102 -0.51 -8.27 -12.34
N ASP A 103 -0.67 -6.96 -12.54
CA ASP A 103 -0.61 -6.37 -13.87
C ASP A 103 0.82 -6.37 -14.43
N ASN A 104 0.99 -6.80 -15.68
CA ASN A 104 2.29 -6.88 -16.35
C ASN A 104 3.04 -5.55 -16.41
N THR A 105 2.35 -4.40 -16.32
CA THR A 105 3.02 -3.09 -16.27
C THR A 105 3.89 -2.92 -15.03
N LEU A 106 3.71 -3.74 -14.00
CA LEU A 106 4.51 -3.73 -12.77
C LEU A 106 5.82 -4.51 -12.86
N LEU A 107 6.02 -5.33 -13.89
CA LEU A 107 7.25 -6.13 -14.05
C LEU A 107 8.52 -5.28 -14.17
N THR A 108 8.38 -4.01 -14.53
CA THR A 108 9.49 -3.04 -14.62
C THR A 108 9.46 -1.98 -13.52
N ASP A 109 8.49 -2.01 -12.61
CA ASP A 109 8.31 -1.05 -11.51
C ASP A 109 8.24 -1.80 -10.18
N GLU A 110 9.42 -2.13 -9.67
CA GLU A 110 9.59 -2.97 -8.49
C GLU A 110 8.93 -2.40 -7.24
N HIS A 111 9.02 -1.09 -7.00
CA HIS A 111 8.41 -0.46 -5.83
C HIS A 111 6.88 -0.59 -5.85
N ARG A 112 6.26 -0.41 -7.02
CA ARG A 112 4.80 -0.60 -7.17
C ARG A 112 4.42 -2.05 -7.09
N PHE A 113 5.18 -2.94 -7.74
CA PHE A 113 5.00 -4.39 -7.61
C PHE A 113 4.94 -4.80 -6.14
N ARG A 114 5.95 -4.41 -5.35
CA ARG A 114 6.06 -4.77 -3.93
C ARG A 114 4.86 -4.24 -3.13
N SER A 115 4.48 -2.99 -3.36
CA SER A 115 3.31 -2.37 -2.72
C SER A 115 2.00 -3.06 -3.08
N THR A 116 1.81 -3.42 -4.36
CA THR A 116 0.62 -4.14 -4.84
C THR A 116 0.57 -5.56 -4.27
N MET A 117 1.67 -6.31 -4.28
CA MET A 117 1.72 -7.66 -3.70
C MET A 117 1.40 -7.64 -2.20
N GLY A 118 1.97 -6.68 -1.46
CA GLY A 118 1.64 -6.47 -0.05
C GLY A 118 0.19 -6.06 0.18
N HIS A 119 -0.40 -5.29 -0.74
CA HIS A 119 -1.81 -4.87 -0.70
C HIS A 119 -2.71 -6.10 -0.85
N GLU A 120 -2.55 -6.88 -1.92
CA GLU A 120 -3.37 -8.07 -2.15
C GLU A 120 -3.16 -9.14 -1.06
N SER A 121 -1.96 -9.24 -0.48
CA SER A 121 -1.71 -10.06 0.70
C SER A 121 -2.55 -9.61 1.90
N GLY A 122 -2.71 -8.30 2.11
CA GLY A 122 -3.59 -7.76 3.15
C GLY A 122 -5.07 -8.06 2.91
N HIS A 123 -5.51 -8.02 1.65
CA HIS A 123 -6.85 -8.48 1.26
C HIS A 123 -7.01 -9.98 1.61
N TRP A 124 -6.05 -10.83 1.24
CA TRP A 124 -6.08 -12.24 1.58
C TRP A 124 -6.13 -12.49 3.08
N ILE A 125 -5.31 -11.80 3.88
CA ILE A 125 -5.21 -12.09 5.30
C ILE A 125 -6.51 -11.72 6.04
N TYR A 126 -7.05 -10.53 5.81
CA TYR A 126 -8.13 -10.01 6.64
C TYR A 126 -9.52 -10.28 6.07
N GLN A 127 -9.66 -10.42 4.75
CA GLN A 127 -10.96 -10.18 4.08
C GLN A 127 -11.58 -11.43 3.48
N GLN A 128 -10.99 -12.61 3.70
CA GLN A 128 -11.53 -13.86 3.19
C GLN A 128 -12.98 -14.07 3.61
N SER A 129 -13.33 -13.80 4.87
CA SER A 129 -14.70 -13.98 5.36
C SER A 129 -15.72 -13.05 4.71
N TYR A 130 -15.28 -11.89 4.20
CA TYR A 130 -16.14 -10.92 3.53
C TYR A 130 -16.43 -11.32 2.08
N PHE A 131 -15.41 -11.81 1.37
CA PHE A 131 -15.51 -12.15 -0.06
C PHE A 131 -15.77 -13.62 -0.36
N TYR A 132 -15.57 -14.52 0.60
CA TYR A 132 -15.83 -15.95 0.41
C TYR A 132 -17.32 -16.22 0.23
N ARG A 133 -17.65 -17.07 -0.74
CA ARG A 133 -18.99 -17.59 -0.97
C ARG A 133 -18.95 -19.10 -0.85
N ASP A 134 -19.81 -19.66 0.00
CA ASP A 134 -20.00 -21.11 0.05
C ASP A 134 -20.66 -21.57 -1.26
N PRO A 135 -20.02 -22.45 -2.05
CA PRO A 135 -20.59 -22.97 -3.29
C PRO A 135 -21.95 -23.66 -3.11
N ASN A 136 -22.26 -24.12 -1.90
CA ASN A 136 -23.52 -24.78 -1.57
C ASN A 136 -24.62 -23.81 -1.09
N GLN A 137 -24.31 -22.53 -0.91
CA GLN A 137 -25.27 -21.53 -0.47
C GLN A 137 -26.03 -20.95 -1.68
N LEU A 138 -27.34 -21.18 -1.74
CA LEU A 138 -28.21 -20.58 -2.75
C LEU A 138 -28.29 -19.06 -2.54
N VAL A 139 -27.74 -18.29 -3.47
CA VAL A 139 -27.89 -16.83 -3.52
C VAL A 139 -29.03 -16.45 -4.48
N LEU A 140 -30.02 -15.70 -3.98
CA LEU A 140 -31.19 -15.26 -4.76
C LEU A 140 -30.85 -14.22 -5.84
N PHE A 141 -29.69 -13.56 -5.72
CA PHE A 141 -29.19 -12.59 -6.69
C PHE A 141 -27.69 -12.79 -6.88
N ASP A 142 -27.28 -13.07 -8.12
CA ASP A 142 -25.89 -13.32 -8.49
C ASP A 142 -25.16 -11.99 -8.70
N ASN A 143 -24.80 -11.30 -7.60
CA ASN A 143 -24.01 -10.07 -7.68
C ASN A 143 -22.55 -10.43 -8.00
N LEU A 144 -22.21 -10.48 -9.30
CA LEU A 144 -20.89 -10.87 -9.81
C LEU A 144 -19.73 -9.97 -9.31
N GLU A 145 -20.03 -8.73 -8.92
CA GLU A 145 -19.06 -7.72 -8.48
C GLU A 145 -18.36 -8.02 -7.13
N GLN A 146 -18.78 -9.06 -6.41
CA GLN A 146 -18.34 -9.33 -5.02
C GLN A 146 -17.38 -10.52 -4.86
N THR A 147 -16.76 -11.00 -5.94
CA THR A 147 -15.94 -12.24 -5.90
C THR A 147 -14.43 -12.01 -5.89
N SER A 148 -13.98 -10.76 -6.12
CA SER A 148 -12.56 -10.37 -6.13
C SER A 148 -12.39 -8.88 -5.83
N THR A 149 -11.21 -8.50 -5.37
CA THR A 149 -10.81 -7.08 -5.19
C THR A 149 -10.19 -6.53 -6.47
N ALA A 150 -10.01 -5.22 -6.57
CA ALA A 150 -9.31 -4.62 -7.69
C ALA A 150 -8.54 -3.39 -7.21
N CYS A 151 -7.24 -3.56 -6.98
CA CYS A 151 -6.36 -2.47 -6.60
C CYS A 151 -6.11 -1.57 -7.81
N ARG A 152 -6.54 -0.31 -7.72
CA ARG A 152 -6.32 0.67 -8.80
C ARG A 152 -5.00 1.37 -8.61
N LYS A 153 -4.44 1.88 -9.71
CA LYS A 153 -3.23 2.70 -9.71
C LYS A 153 -3.28 3.86 -8.70
N THR A 154 -4.43 4.53 -8.58
CA THR A 154 -4.66 5.61 -7.61
C THR A 154 -4.59 5.17 -6.15
N ASP A 155 -4.87 3.90 -5.86
CA ASP A 155 -4.85 3.34 -4.52
C ASP A 155 -3.40 3.13 -4.04
N ILE A 156 -2.48 2.82 -4.96
CA ILE A 156 -1.04 2.69 -4.68
C ILE A 156 -0.33 4.06 -4.67
N GLU A 157 -0.62 4.94 -5.63
CA GLU A 157 0.07 6.23 -5.80
C GLU A 157 -0.25 7.28 -4.71
N GLY A 158 -1.08 6.92 -3.71
CA GLY A 158 -1.38 7.83 -2.60
C GLY A 158 -2.07 9.10 -3.06
N GLY A 159 -3.11 8.96 -3.88
CA GLY A 159 -3.80 10.04 -4.58
C GLY A 159 -3.97 11.35 -3.78
N GLU A 160 -3.85 12.47 -4.49
CA GLU A 160 -3.82 13.87 -4.01
C GLU A 160 -4.88 14.24 -2.96
N ALA A 161 -5.99 13.49 -2.87
CA ALA A 161 -7.04 13.65 -1.87
C ALA A 161 -6.56 13.42 -0.41
N ALA A 162 -5.41 12.78 -0.18
CA ALA A 162 -4.82 12.67 1.16
C ALA A 162 -4.07 13.94 1.61
N GLN A 163 -3.78 14.88 0.68
CA GLN A 163 -2.96 16.07 0.96
C GLN A 163 -3.77 17.34 1.22
N SER A 164 -5.07 17.38 0.89
CA SER A 164 -5.94 18.53 1.13
C SER A 164 -6.78 18.37 2.40
N ASN A 165 -6.21 18.66 3.58
CA ASN A 165 -6.92 19.05 4.82
C ASN A 165 -8.20 18.30 5.27
N GLY A 166 -8.44 17.08 4.82
CA GLY A 166 -9.55 16.24 5.26
C GLY A 166 -9.14 14.78 5.17
N ARG A 167 -9.11 14.08 6.31
CA ARG A 167 -9.05 12.61 6.32
C ARG A 167 -10.16 12.11 5.40
N LYS A 168 -9.83 11.32 4.35
CA LYS A 168 -10.85 10.63 3.55
C LYS A 168 -11.74 9.88 4.54
N GLN A 169 -12.99 10.30 4.65
CA GLN A 169 -13.89 9.73 5.64
C GLN A 169 -14.20 8.30 5.17
N LEU A 170 -13.84 7.31 5.99
CA LEU A 170 -14.10 5.90 5.70
C LEU A 170 -15.60 5.65 5.85
N CYS A 171 -16.34 5.91 4.77
CA CYS A 171 -17.79 5.92 4.77
C CYS A 171 -18.37 4.57 4.37
N SER A 172 -17.75 3.87 3.41
CA SER A 172 -18.24 2.58 2.90
C SER A 172 -17.44 1.40 3.47
N ASP A 173 -18.03 0.21 3.46
CA ASP A 173 -17.32 -1.03 3.82
C ASP A 173 -16.07 -1.24 2.94
N HIS A 174 -16.18 -0.96 1.64
CA HIS A 174 -15.06 -1.01 0.70
C HIS A 174 -13.92 -0.06 1.10
N ASP A 175 -14.21 1.16 1.56
CA ASP A 175 -13.18 2.08 2.04
C ASP A 175 -12.41 1.50 3.25
N TRP A 176 -13.11 0.80 4.15
CA TRP A 176 -12.47 0.13 5.29
C TRP A 176 -11.55 -1.02 4.85
N LEU A 177 -12.02 -1.84 3.92
CA LEU A 177 -11.27 -2.97 3.37
C LEU A 177 -9.99 -2.51 2.67
N GLU A 178 -10.09 -1.57 1.74
CA GLU A 178 -8.93 -0.99 1.03
C GLU A 178 -7.95 -0.32 2.00
N HIS A 179 -8.46 0.41 2.98
CA HIS A 179 -7.62 1.07 3.97
C HIS A 179 -6.84 0.06 4.83
N GLN A 180 -7.48 -1.02 5.26
CA GLN A 180 -6.82 -2.09 6.03
C GLN A 180 -5.72 -2.77 5.21
N ALA A 181 -6.02 -3.15 3.96
CA ALA A 181 -5.07 -3.83 3.09
C ALA A 181 -3.89 -2.92 2.70
N LYS A 182 -4.15 -1.65 2.39
CA LYS A 182 -3.11 -0.65 2.15
C LYS A 182 -2.22 -0.40 3.36
N TYR A 183 -2.81 -0.28 4.55
CA TYR A 183 -2.04 -0.08 5.78
C TYR A 183 -1.16 -1.30 6.07
N PHE A 184 -1.70 -2.51 5.87
CA PHE A 184 -0.93 -3.75 5.99
C PHE A 184 0.25 -3.81 5.02
N SER A 185 0.05 -3.46 3.73
CA SER A 185 1.14 -3.39 2.74
C SER A 185 2.30 -2.52 3.23
N ALA A 186 1.99 -1.33 3.75
CA ALA A 186 3.01 -0.45 4.31
C ALA A 186 3.67 -1.01 5.58
N ALA A 187 2.91 -1.72 6.42
CA ALA A 187 3.41 -2.30 7.66
C ALA A 187 4.28 -3.55 7.44
N ILE A 188 3.95 -4.41 6.48
CA ILE A 188 4.76 -5.59 6.15
C ILE A 188 6.05 -5.20 5.43
N LEU A 189 6.00 -4.22 4.52
CA LEU A 189 7.20 -3.75 3.78
C LEU A 189 8.13 -2.89 4.64
N MET A 190 7.57 -2.14 5.60
CA MET A 190 8.32 -1.29 6.52
C MET A 190 7.86 -1.54 7.96
N PRO A 191 8.29 -2.65 8.59
CA PRO A 191 7.88 -3.03 9.93
C PRO A 191 8.25 -1.96 10.95
N ARG A 192 7.33 -1.65 11.87
CA ARG A 192 7.51 -0.56 12.84
C ARG A 192 8.77 -0.72 13.68
N THR A 193 9.11 -1.93 14.11
CA THR A 193 10.33 -2.19 14.87
C THR A 193 11.60 -1.86 14.06
N ALA A 194 11.68 -2.26 12.79
CA ALA A 194 12.81 -1.94 11.91
C ALA A 194 12.86 -0.43 11.59
N MET A 195 11.70 0.18 11.27
CA MET A 195 11.56 1.62 11.07
C MET A 195 12.05 2.43 12.27
N ARG A 196 11.78 1.96 13.49
CA ARG A 196 12.25 2.64 14.72
C ARG A 196 13.77 2.66 14.83
N GLN A 197 14.46 1.63 14.34
CA GLN A 197 15.92 1.59 14.35
C GLN A 197 16.49 2.61 13.37
N VAL A 198 16.01 2.60 12.13
CA VAL A 198 16.46 3.54 11.07
C VAL A 198 16.08 4.98 11.42
N CYS A 199 14.80 5.26 11.63
CA CYS A 199 14.32 6.62 11.87
C CYS A 199 14.66 7.17 13.26
N GLY A 200 15.02 6.29 14.20
CA GLY A 200 15.42 6.65 15.57
C GLY A 200 16.92 6.90 15.75
N ASP A 201 17.74 6.63 14.73
CA ASP A 201 19.19 6.86 14.78
C ASP A 201 19.50 8.35 14.96
N LYS A 202 20.11 8.69 16.11
CA LYS A 202 20.42 10.07 16.47
C LYS A 202 21.51 10.69 15.61
N GLU A 203 22.51 9.90 15.21
CA GLU A 203 23.62 10.38 14.38
C GLU A 203 23.13 10.64 12.96
N LEU A 204 22.35 9.72 12.39
CA LEU A 204 21.68 9.93 11.11
C LEU A 204 20.84 11.21 11.13
N ARG A 205 19.95 11.36 12.12
CA ARG A 205 19.08 12.54 12.20
C ARG A 205 19.85 13.84 12.42
N LYS A 206 20.98 13.80 13.12
CA LYS A 206 21.85 14.96 13.29
C LYS A 206 22.51 15.33 11.97
N ARG A 207 23.12 14.36 11.27
CA ARG A 207 23.70 14.51 9.93
C ARG A 207 22.71 15.14 8.95
N LEU A 208 21.49 14.59 8.88
CA LEU A 208 20.45 15.11 7.99
C LEU A 208 20.07 16.57 8.29
N ARG A 209 19.99 16.97 9.57
CA ARG A 209 19.73 18.37 9.96
C ARG A 209 20.86 19.33 9.59
N GLU A 210 22.11 18.86 9.67
CA GLU A 210 23.29 19.67 9.39
C GLU A 210 23.55 19.81 7.89
N GLU A 211 23.39 18.73 7.13
CA GLU A 211 23.66 18.67 5.69
C GLU A 211 22.48 19.17 4.84
N PHE A 212 21.23 18.90 5.27
CA PHE A 212 20.02 19.15 4.48
C PHE A 212 18.93 19.91 5.28
N PRO A 213 19.24 21.10 5.82
CA PRO A 213 18.27 21.86 6.62
C PRO A 213 17.03 22.22 5.79
N GLY A 214 15.85 21.82 6.28
CA GLY A 214 14.56 22.00 5.61
C GLY A 214 14.14 20.90 4.63
N PHE A 215 15.01 19.90 4.39
CA PHE A 215 14.73 18.73 3.56
C PHE A 215 14.95 17.42 4.32
N GLU A 216 14.98 17.46 5.65
CA GLU A 216 15.39 16.33 6.48
C GLU A 216 14.44 15.14 6.34
N LEU A 217 13.14 15.41 6.19
CA LEU A 217 12.12 14.38 5.97
C LEU A 217 12.29 13.71 4.61
N GLU A 218 12.54 14.48 3.56
CA GLU A 218 12.76 13.97 2.20
C GLU A 218 14.00 13.07 2.16
N MET A 219 15.09 13.50 2.82
CA MET A 219 16.32 12.70 2.88
C MET A 219 16.17 11.46 3.76
N LEU A 220 15.47 11.55 4.90
CA LEU A 220 15.17 10.37 5.70
C LEU A 220 14.27 9.38 4.94
N ALA A 221 13.31 9.89 4.16
CA ALA A 221 12.46 9.06 3.32
C ALA A 221 13.27 8.37 2.21
N ALA A 222 14.26 9.03 1.62
CA ALA A 222 15.17 8.42 0.65
C ALA A 222 16.01 7.29 1.27
N GLU A 223 16.56 7.50 2.46
CA GLU A 223 17.32 6.46 3.20
C GLU A 223 16.43 5.25 3.55
N VAL A 224 15.20 5.51 4.02
CA VAL A 224 14.22 4.44 4.29
C VAL A 224 13.81 3.72 2.99
N ALA A 225 13.59 4.46 1.91
CA ALA A 225 13.25 3.89 0.61
C ALA A 225 14.33 2.94 0.09
N GLU A 226 15.60 3.32 0.24
CA GLU A 226 16.75 2.50 -0.14
C GLU A 226 16.84 1.23 0.71
N ILE A 227 16.70 1.33 2.04
CA ILE A 227 16.83 0.18 2.96
C ILE A 227 15.73 -0.87 2.75
N PHE A 228 14.49 -0.43 2.58
CA PHE A 228 13.32 -1.33 2.51
C PHE A 228 12.88 -1.63 1.07
N ASN A 229 13.56 -1.06 0.07
CA ASN A 229 13.25 -1.15 -1.35
C ASN A 229 11.79 -0.77 -1.64
N VAL A 230 11.45 0.49 -1.37
CA VAL A 230 10.11 1.07 -1.59
C VAL A 230 10.23 2.46 -2.21
N SER A 231 9.12 3.04 -2.68
CA SER A 231 9.15 4.42 -3.15
C SER A 231 9.37 5.42 -2.02
N SER A 232 10.07 6.52 -2.31
CA SER A 232 10.29 7.64 -1.38
C SER A 232 8.96 8.21 -0.85
N GLU A 233 7.91 8.25 -1.68
CA GLU A 233 6.58 8.67 -1.28
C GLU A 233 5.97 7.73 -0.23
N SER A 234 6.09 6.41 -0.44
CA SER A 234 5.59 5.40 0.51
C SER A 234 6.34 5.47 1.83
N ALA A 235 7.67 5.58 1.78
CA ALA A 235 8.52 5.78 2.95
C ALA A 235 8.12 7.05 3.73
N LYS A 236 7.92 8.18 3.04
CA LYS A 236 7.49 9.44 3.64
C LYS A 236 6.13 9.34 4.33
N ILE A 237 5.17 8.65 3.71
CA ILE A 237 3.86 8.38 4.32
C ILE A 237 4.04 7.54 5.59
N ARG A 238 4.84 6.47 5.53
CA ARG A 238 5.09 5.57 6.66
C ARG A 238 5.77 6.26 7.84
N ILE A 239 6.78 7.08 7.59
CA ILE A 239 7.47 7.90 8.61
C ILE A 239 6.45 8.76 9.37
N LYS A 240 5.52 9.41 8.65
CA LYS A 240 4.47 10.22 9.26
C LYS A 240 3.45 9.39 10.04
N GLN A 241 3.02 8.26 9.49
CA GLN A 241 2.06 7.35 10.15
C GLN A 241 2.60 6.86 11.49
N LEU A 242 3.90 6.56 11.58
CA LEU A 242 4.57 6.09 12.79
C LEU A 242 5.05 7.22 13.72
N GLY A 243 4.88 8.49 13.32
CA GLY A 243 5.26 9.64 14.13
C GLY A 243 6.77 9.90 14.21
N PHE A 244 7.54 9.46 13.21
CA PHE A 244 8.99 9.68 13.14
C PHE A 244 9.41 10.96 12.38
N ASP A 245 8.44 11.80 12.02
CA ASP A 245 8.64 13.06 11.29
C ASP A 245 9.57 14.02 12.07
N PHE A 246 10.24 14.92 11.36
CA PHE A 246 11.01 15.99 12.00
C PHE A 246 10.04 17.01 12.59
N ALA A 247 10.30 17.44 13.83
CA ALA A 247 9.56 18.56 14.42
C ALA A 247 9.69 19.77 13.48
N LYS A 248 8.56 20.43 13.18
CA LYS A 248 8.58 21.63 12.33
C LYS A 248 9.57 22.64 12.90
N SER A 249 10.68 22.84 12.21
CA SER A 249 11.61 23.89 12.54
C SER A 249 10.87 25.23 12.42
N PRO A 250 10.93 26.14 13.42
CA PRO A 250 10.31 27.46 13.35
C PRO A 250 11.07 28.36 12.38
N VAL A 251 11.17 27.95 11.11
CA VAL A 251 11.70 28.80 10.05
C VAL A 251 10.58 29.77 9.70
N LYS A 252 10.67 31.00 10.22
CA LYS A 252 9.94 32.13 9.68
C LYS A 252 10.29 32.19 8.20
N GLN A 253 9.35 31.86 7.32
CA GLN A 253 9.46 32.20 5.91
C GLN A 253 9.73 33.70 5.85
N LYS A 254 10.96 34.08 5.48
CA LYS A 254 11.22 35.46 5.07
C LYS A 254 10.40 35.65 3.81
N THR A 255 9.32 36.40 3.94
CA THR A 255 8.55 36.93 2.82
C THR A 255 9.55 37.56 1.85
N LEU A 256 9.79 36.90 0.72
CA LEU A 256 10.46 37.54 -0.40
C LEU A 256 9.57 38.71 -0.81
N PHE A 257 10.03 39.93 -0.54
CA PHE A 257 9.42 41.13 -1.09
C PHE A 257 9.54 41.05 -2.60
N THR A 258 8.41 40.82 -3.27
CA THR A 258 8.27 41.08 -4.70
C THR A 258 8.52 42.57 -4.91
N ILE A 259 9.62 42.91 -5.58
CA ILE A 259 9.86 44.28 -6.04
C ILE A 259 8.77 44.60 -7.06
N GLY A 260 7.82 45.44 -6.65
CA GLY A 260 6.77 45.95 -7.52
C GLY A 260 7.37 46.76 -8.65
N TYR A 261 7.00 46.43 -9.88
CA TYR A 261 7.19 47.32 -11.02
C TYR A 261 6.28 48.55 -10.85
N PRO A 262 6.80 49.78 -10.95
CA PRO A 262 5.95 50.96 -10.92
C PRO A 262 5.17 51.07 -12.23
N SER A 263 3.86 51.04 -12.12
CA SER A 263 2.92 51.45 -13.17
C SER A 263 3.09 52.95 -13.43
N GLY A 264 3.92 53.29 -14.42
CA GLY A 264 4.08 54.65 -14.92
C GLY A 264 3.36 54.82 -16.25
N VAL A 265 2.08 55.18 -16.19
CA VAL A 265 1.36 55.78 -17.31
C VAL A 265 1.81 57.23 -17.42
N ILE A 266 2.50 57.61 -18.50
CA ILE A 266 2.51 59.01 -18.99
C ILE A 266 2.41 59.01 -20.52
N SER A 267 1.38 59.72 -20.96
CA SER A 267 1.06 60.19 -22.30
C SER A 267 2.18 61.03 -22.95
N LEU A 268 2.49 60.75 -24.21
CA LEU A 268 2.49 61.67 -25.37
C LEU A 268 2.73 60.89 -26.67
#